data_AF-C6T254-F1
#
_entry.id   AF-C6T254-F1
#
_cell.length_a   1.000
_cell.length_b   1.000
_cell.length_c   1.000
_cell.angle_alpha   90.00
_cell.angle_beta   90.00
_cell.angle_gamma   90.00
#
_symmetry.space_group_name_H-M   'P 1'
#
loop_
_entity.id
_entity.type
_entity.pdbx_description
1 polymer ?
#
loop_
_entity_poly.entity_id
_entity_poly.type
_entity_poly.pdbx_seq_one_letter_code
_entity_poly.pdbx_strand_id
1 'polypeptide(L)'
;MDNCAFCNADGDFLIVPQQGRLLITTECGRLKVSPGEIAIIPHGFRFSVNLPDGPSRGYVAEIFGTHFQLPDLGPIGANGLASPRDFLVPTAWFEDKSYPGYTIVQKFGGELFDAVQDFSPFNVVAWHGNYVP
;
A
#
# COMPACT_ATOMS: atom_id res chain seq x y z
N MET A 1 -12.51 4.27 -0.71
CA MET A 1 -13.02 3.62 0.51
C MET A 1 -13.35 4.76 1.45
N ASP A 2 -14.57 4.83 1.97
CA ASP A 2 -15.00 6.00 2.75
C ASP A 2 -14.90 5.67 4.24
N ASN A 3 -14.17 6.51 5.00
CA ASN A 3 -13.90 6.35 6.44
C ASN A 3 -13.46 4.93 6.83
N CYS A 4 -12.69 4.30 5.95
CA CYS A 4 -12.28 2.91 6.08
C CYS A 4 -10.85 2.72 5.57
N ALA A 5 -10.03 2.03 6.36
CA ALA A 5 -8.71 1.55 5.98
C ALA A 5 -8.68 0.02 6.06
N PHE A 6 -7.79 -0.57 5.28
CA PHE A 6 -7.46 -1.98 5.32
C PHE A 6 -6.03 -2.16 5.84
N CYS A 7 -5.78 -3.24 6.56
CA CYS A 7 -4.45 -3.67 6.96
C CYS A 7 -4.34 -5.17 6.78
N ASN A 8 -3.25 -5.64 6.18
CA ASN A 8 -2.97 -7.07 6.06
C ASN A 8 -1.93 -7.48 7.11
N ALA A 9 -2.28 -8.34 8.07
CA ALA A 9 -1.33 -8.90 9.02
C ALA A 9 -0.63 -10.16 8.49
N ASP A 10 -1.12 -10.75 7.40
CA ASP A 10 -0.63 -12.05 6.95
C ASP A 10 0.58 -11.92 6.02
N GLY A 11 0.63 -10.87 5.18
CA GLY A 11 1.61 -10.79 4.11
C GLY A 11 1.68 -9.46 3.36
N ASP A 12 2.66 -9.38 2.46
CA ASP A 12 2.85 -8.23 1.58
C ASP A 12 1.94 -8.37 0.35
N PHE A 13 1.37 -7.25 -0.11
CA PHE A 13 0.66 -7.19 -1.38
C PHE A 13 1.50 -6.56 -2.47
N LEU A 14 1.53 -7.19 -3.64
CA LEU A 14 1.92 -6.55 -4.90
C LEU A 14 0.65 -6.34 -5.74
N ILE A 15 0.30 -5.08 -5.94
CA ILE A 15 -0.93 -4.64 -6.62
C ILE A 15 -0.59 -4.24 -8.05
N VAL A 16 -1.32 -4.81 -9.01
CA VAL A 16 -1.18 -4.53 -10.46
C VAL A 16 -2.51 -4.03 -11.02
N PRO A 17 -2.72 -2.71 -11.13
CA PRO A 17 -3.92 -2.15 -11.75
C PRO A 17 -3.99 -2.51 -13.24
N GLN A 18 -5.17 -2.96 -13.70
CA GLN A 18 -5.45 -3.25 -15.11
C GLN A 18 -6.43 -2.24 -15.70
N GLN A 19 -7.40 -1.78 -14.90
CA GLN A 19 -8.42 -0.80 -15.27
C GLN A 19 -8.61 0.18 -14.11
N GLY A 20 -8.58 1.48 -14.42
CA GLY A 20 -8.75 2.56 -13.43
C GLY A 20 -7.48 2.84 -12.64
N ARG A 21 -7.25 4.13 -12.31
CA ARG A 21 -6.16 4.54 -11.43
C ARG A 21 -6.53 4.31 -9.98
N LEU A 22 -5.54 3.97 -9.16
CA LEU A 22 -5.65 3.86 -7.72
C LEU A 22 -4.98 5.05 -7.05
N LEU A 23 -5.69 5.69 -6.12
CA LEU A 23 -5.10 6.64 -5.18
C LEU A 23 -5.00 5.94 -3.82
N ILE A 24 -3.82 5.45 -3.50
CA ILE A 24 -3.55 4.70 -2.27
C ILE A 24 -3.03 5.67 -1.22
N THR A 25 -3.73 5.78 -0.10
CA THR A 25 -3.25 6.50 1.09
C THR A 25 -2.73 5.47 2.08
N THR A 26 -1.52 5.65 2.56
CA THR A 26 -0.85 4.81 3.56
C THR A 26 -0.43 5.66 4.75
N GLU A 27 0.02 5.03 5.83
CA GLU A 27 0.66 5.72 6.95
C GLU A 27 1.93 6.50 6.54
N CYS A 28 2.64 6.08 5.49
CA CYS A 28 3.82 6.79 4.98
C CYS A 28 3.49 7.92 3.99
N GLY A 29 2.23 8.05 3.56
CA GLY A 29 1.79 9.06 2.62
C GLY A 29 1.02 8.47 1.43
N ARG A 30 0.96 9.21 0.32
CA ARG A 30 0.05 8.94 -0.79
C ARG A 30 0.78 8.48 -2.05
N LEU A 31 0.25 7.43 -2.67
CA LEU A 31 0.69 6.88 -3.94
C LEU A 31 -0.43 6.99 -4.98
N LYS A 32 -0.06 7.32 -6.21
CA LYS A 32 -0.94 7.23 -7.37
C LYS A 32 -0.40 6.13 -8.26
N VAL A 33 -1.23 5.15 -8.58
CA VAL A 33 -0.84 3.96 -9.33
C VAL A 33 -1.81 3.78 -10.49
N SER A 34 -1.30 3.86 -11.70
CA SER A 34 -2.06 3.77 -12.94
C SER A 34 -1.87 2.39 -13.59
N PRO A 35 -2.76 1.97 -14.51
CA PRO A 35 -2.48 0.79 -15.32
C PRO A 35 -1.13 0.91 -16.04
N GLY A 36 -0.28 -0.12 -15.92
CA GLY A 36 1.11 -0.11 -16.37
C GLY A 36 2.14 0.17 -15.26
N GLU A 37 1.67 0.58 -14.08
CA GLU A 37 2.47 0.71 -12.85
C GLU A 37 2.13 -0.42 -11.88
N ILE A 38 2.96 -0.63 -10.86
CA ILE A 38 2.69 -1.55 -9.74
C ILE A 38 2.92 -0.83 -8.42
N ALA A 39 2.33 -1.32 -7.34
CA ALA A 39 2.61 -0.85 -5.99
C ALA A 39 2.76 -2.03 -5.04
N ILE A 40 3.63 -1.89 -4.05
CA ILE A 40 3.80 -2.86 -2.98
C ILE A 40 3.25 -2.24 -1.70
N ILE A 41 2.40 -2.98 -0.98
CA ILE A 41 1.98 -2.59 0.37
C ILE A 41 2.53 -3.64 1.33
N PRO A 42 3.55 -3.31 2.14
CA PRO A 42 4.11 -4.27 3.06
C PRO A 42 3.11 -4.67 4.14
N HIS A 43 3.24 -5.87 4.69
CA HIS A 43 2.36 -6.35 5.76
C HIS A 43 2.39 -5.38 6.95
N GLY A 44 1.25 -5.22 7.60
CA GLY A 44 1.06 -4.35 8.76
C GLY A 44 0.75 -2.89 8.43
N PHE A 45 0.98 -2.42 7.20
CA PHE A 45 0.59 -1.06 6.82
C PHE A 45 -0.92 -0.93 6.69
N ARG A 46 -1.45 0.14 7.29
CA ARG A 46 -2.82 0.60 7.06
C ARG A 46 -2.84 1.39 5.77
N PHE A 47 -3.79 1.09 4.90
CA PHE A 47 -3.98 1.81 3.66
C PHE A 47 -5.45 1.93 3.29
N SER A 48 -5.76 2.94 2.47
CA SER A 48 -7.10 3.16 1.92
C SER A 48 -6.98 3.46 0.43
N VAL A 49 -7.90 2.92 -0.38
CA VAL A 49 -7.85 3.05 -1.84
C VAL A 49 -9.04 3.88 -2.33
N ASN A 50 -8.74 4.97 -3.01
CA ASN A 50 -9.71 5.79 -3.72
C ASN A 50 -9.62 5.54 -5.23
N LEU A 51 -10.79 5.48 -5.88
CA LEU A 51 -10.93 5.12 -7.29
C LEU A 51 -11.43 6.34 -8.09
N PRO A 52 -10.54 7.29 -8.47
CA PRO A 52 -10.94 8.52 -9.14
C PRO A 52 -11.62 8.31 -10.50
N ASP A 53 -11.41 7.15 -11.12
CA ASP A 53 -11.97 6.80 -12.43
C ASP A 53 -13.25 5.94 -12.34
N GLY A 54 -13.75 5.69 -11.13
CA GLY A 54 -14.88 4.78 -10.89
C GLY A 54 -14.46 3.31 -10.81
N PRO A 55 -15.30 2.36 -11.29
CA PRO A 55 -15.02 0.93 -11.19
C PRO A 55 -13.63 0.55 -11.71
N SER A 56 -12.85 -0.09 -10.85
CA SER A 56 -11.46 -0.45 -11.12
C SER A 56 -11.26 -1.96 -11.00
N ARG A 57 -10.27 -2.50 -11.72
CA ARG A 57 -9.92 -3.92 -11.71
C ARG A 57 -8.43 -4.09 -11.84
N GLY A 58 -7.89 -5.13 -11.21
CA GLY A 58 -6.47 -5.46 -11.28
C GLY A 58 -6.21 -6.83 -10.70
N TYR A 59 -4.94 -7.10 -10.47
CA TYR A 59 -4.45 -8.33 -9.87
C TYR A 59 -3.73 -7.98 -8.57
N VAL A 60 -3.77 -8.89 -7.59
CA VAL A 60 -3.01 -8.77 -6.35
C VAL A 60 -2.29 -10.10 -6.12
N ALA A 61 -0.97 -10.04 -5.95
CA ALA A 61 -0.19 -11.15 -5.43
C ALA A 61 0.05 -10.92 -3.95
N GLU A 62 -0.34 -11.90 -3.12
CA GLU A 62 -0.06 -11.92 -1.69
C GLU A 62 1.03 -12.94 -1.40
N ILE A 63 2.06 -12.54 -0.66
CA ILE A 63 3.14 -13.43 -0.22
C ILE A 63 3.21 -13.46 1.31
N PHE A 64 3.50 -14.64 1.86
CA PHE A 64 3.55 -14.89 3.29
C PHE A 64 4.99 -15.19 3.74
N GLY A 65 5.42 -14.63 4.86
CA GLY A 65 6.70 -14.95 5.52
C GLY A 65 7.97 -14.43 4.85
N THR A 66 7.85 -13.60 3.80
CA THR A 66 8.98 -12.94 3.13
C THR A 66 8.53 -11.64 2.47
N HIS A 67 9.47 -10.87 1.92
CA HIS A 67 9.23 -9.59 1.24
C HIS A 67 9.68 -9.65 -0.23
N PHE A 68 9.05 -8.84 -1.08
CA PHE A 68 9.51 -8.67 -2.46
C PHE A 68 10.88 -7.98 -2.49
N GLN A 69 11.80 -8.50 -3.29
CA GLN A 69 13.14 -7.97 -3.45
C GLN A 69 13.54 -8.03 -4.92
N LEU A 70 14.46 -7.13 -5.31
CA LEU A 70 15.08 -7.22 -6.63
C LEU A 70 15.91 -8.50 -6.74
N PRO A 71 15.84 -9.20 -7.88
CA PRO A 71 16.63 -10.40 -8.08
C PRO A 71 18.12 -10.07 -8.20
N ASP A 72 18.97 -11.05 -7.90
CA ASP A 72 20.38 -10.99 -8.31
C ASP A 72 20.46 -10.94 -9.84
N LEU A 73 21.27 -10.00 -10.35
CA LEU A 73 21.48 -9.79 -11.78
C LEU A 73 22.46 -10.80 -12.39
N GLY A 74 23.29 -11.47 -11.57
CA GLY A 74 24.26 -12.45 -12.05
C GLY A 74 25.13 -11.91 -13.20
N PRO A 75 25.22 -12.61 -14.35
CA PRO A 75 26.03 -12.14 -15.49
C PRO A 75 25.57 -10.83 -16.15
N ILE A 76 24.34 -10.36 -15.89
CA ILE A 76 23.87 -9.04 -16.38
C ILE A 76 24.73 -7.92 -15.77
N GLY A 77 25.31 -8.14 -14.59
CA GLY A 77 26.21 -7.21 -13.94
C GLY A 77 25.46 -6.21 -13.07
N ALA A 78 25.84 -4.93 -13.14
CA ALA A 78 25.36 -3.92 -12.18
C ALA A 78 24.08 -3.18 -12.61
N ASN A 79 23.64 -3.29 -13.87
CA ASN A 79 22.49 -2.56 -14.40
C ASN A 79 21.69 -3.43 -15.39
N GLY A 80 20.37 -3.39 -15.29
CA GLY A 80 19.44 -4.15 -16.13
C GLY A 80 18.17 -4.47 -15.36
N LEU A 81 17.14 -4.98 -16.06
CA LEU A 81 15.82 -5.27 -15.49
C LEU A 81 15.18 -4.03 -14.82
N ALA A 82 14.67 -4.15 -13.60
CA ALA A 82 14.09 -3.04 -12.84
C ALA A 82 15.17 -2.33 -12.03
N SER A 83 15.53 -1.11 -12.42
CA SER A 83 16.54 -0.32 -11.71
C SER A 83 16.03 0.11 -10.33
N PRO A 84 16.83 0.00 -9.25
CA PRO A 84 16.44 0.44 -7.91
C PRO A 84 15.99 1.91 -7.84
N ARG A 85 16.51 2.78 -8.72
CA ARG A 85 16.17 4.21 -8.74
C ARG A 85 14.73 4.47 -9.18
N ASP A 86 14.14 3.55 -9.95
CA ASP A 86 12.81 3.74 -10.52
C ASP A 86 11.69 3.28 -9.56
N PHE A 87 12.05 2.78 -8.37
CA PHE A 87 11.13 2.50 -7.27
C PHE A 87 10.90 3.76 -6.44
N LEU A 88 9.68 4.28 -6.49
CA LEU A 88 9.29 5.51 -5.81
C LEU A 88 8.59 5.19 -4.49
N VAL A 89 8.92 5.95 -3.46
CA VAL A 89 8.28 5.88 -2.13
C VAL A 89 7.51 7.18 -1.89
N PRO A 90 6.38 7.17 -1.15
CA PRO A 90 5.62 8.38 -0.91
C PRO A 90 6.42 9.34 -0.03
N THR A 91 6.11 10.64 -0.10
CA THR A 91 6.52 11.59 0.95
C THR A 91 5.48 11.59 2.07
N ALA A 92 5.93 11.81 3.30
CA ALA A 92 5.06 11.93 4.47
C ALA A 92 3.88 12.87 4.20
N TRP A 93 2.69 12.40 4.54
CA TRP A 93 1.44 13.13 4.45
C TRP A 93 0.53 12.67 5.57
N PHE A 94 -0.15 13.60 6.22
CA PHE A 94 -1.12 13.29 7.26
C PHE A 94 -2.39 14.10 7.08
N GLU A 95 -3.46 13.63 7.70
CA GLU A 95 -4.67 14.41 7.92
C GLU A 95 -4.97 14.53 9.41
N ASP A 96 -5.34 15.75 9.79
CA ASP A 96 -5.80 16.07 11.14
C ASP A 96 -7.26 16.52 11.03
N LYS A 97 -8.14 15.52 10.95
CA LYS A 97 -9.59 15.70 10.88
C LYS A 97 -10.26 14.70 11.81
N SER A 98 -11.40 15.10 12.37
CA SER A 98 -12.26 14.19 13.11
C SER A 98 -12.96 13.23 12.15
N TYR A 99 -12.82 11.93 12.41
CA TYR A 99 -13.51 10.87 11.69
C TYR A 99 -14.19 9.94 12.71
N PRO A 100 -15.33 10.34 13.30
CA PRO A 100 -16.06 9.48 14.22
C PRO A 100 -16.46 8.18 13.52
N GLY A 101 -16.20 7.05 14.15
CA GLY A 101 -16.54 5.75 13.60
C GLY A 101 -15.71 5.31 12.38
N TYR A 102 -14.45 5.72 12.27
CA TYR A 102 -13.52 5.23 11.26
C TYR A 102 -13.24 3.73 11.47
N THR A 103 -13.43 2.93 10.42
CA THR A 103 -13.24 1.47 10.48
C THR A 103 -11.87 1.07 9.95
N ILE A 104 -11.17 0.21 10.69
CA ILE A 104 -9.99 -0.50 10.22
C ILE A 104 -10.38 -1.96 10.03
N VAL A 105 -10.35 -2.41 8.77
CA VAL A 105 -10.51 -3.81 8.39
C VAL A 105 -9.15 -4.47 8.42
N GLN A 106 -8.97 -5.45 9.28
CA GLN A 106 -7.74 -6.22 9.44
C GLN A 106 -7.93 -7.61 8.83
N LYS A 107 -7.07 -7.98 7.89
CA LYS A 107 -6.91 -9.38 7.49
C LYS A 107 -5.93 -10.06 8.44
N PHE A 108 -6.36 -11.16 9.05
CA PHE A 108 -5.55 -11.95 9.98
C PHE A 108 -5.94 -13.43 9.90
N GLY A 109 -4.97 -14.29 9.64
CA GLY A 109 -5.20 -15.73 9.47
C GLY A 109 -6.13 -16.06 8.30
N GLY A 110 -6.17 -15.21 7.26
CA GLY A 110 -7.08 -15.34 6.12
C GLY A 110 -8.50 -14.81 6.35
N GLU A 111 -8.86 -14.45 7.58
CA GLU A 111 -10.17 -13.91 7.95
C GLU A 111 -10.13 -12.39 8.07
N LEU A 112 -11.30 -11.75 8.02
CA LEU A 112 -11.45 -10.30 8.16
C LEU A 112 -12.05 -9.92 9.52
N PHE A 113 -11.46 -8.91 10.16
CA PHE A 113 -11.88 -8.38 11.45
C PHE A 113 -11.98 -6.86 11.39
N ASP A 114 -12.96 -6.29 12.08
CA ASP A 114 -13.18 -4.85 12.12
C ASP A 114 -12.83 -4.27 13.48
N ALA A 115 -12.15 -3.11 13.48
CA ALA A 115 -11.94 -2.27 14.64
C ALA A 115 -12.41 -0.84 14.33
N VAL A 116 -13.14 -0.22 15.25
CA VAL A 116 -13.68 1.14 15.08
C VAL A 116 -12.92 2.11 15.98
N GLN A 117 -12.56 3.27 15.44
CA GLN A 117 -11.88 4.35 16.15
C GLN A 117 -12.40 5.72 15.68
N ASP A 118 -12.23 6.76 16.49
CA ASP A 118 -12.78 8.10 16.21
C ASP A 118 -11.79 9.06 15.50
N PHE A 119 -10.75 8.50 14.88
CA PHE A 119 -9.72 9.25 14.16
C PHE A 119 -9.23 8.48 12.93
N SER A 120 -8.66 9.19 11.95
CA SER A 120 -8.02 8.54 10.80
C SER A 120 -6.69 7.91 11.21
N PRO A 121 -6.36 6.69 10.72
CA PRO A 121 -5.04 6.11 10.93
C PRO A 121 -3.93 6.85 10.16
N PHE A 122 -4.28 7.74 9.23
CA PHE A 122 -3.32 8.50 8.42
C PHE A 122 -2.89 9.80 9.13
N ASN A 123 -2.43 9.68 10.37
CA ASN A 123 -2.05 10.78 11.26
C ASN A 123 -0.52 10.85 11.52
N VAL A 124 0.29 10.19 10.69
CA VAL A 124 1.75 10.16 10.80
C VAL A 124 2.35 11.40 10.14
N VAL A 125 2.77 12.36 10.96
CA VAL A 125 3.28 13.67 10.49
C VAL A 125 4.63 13.55 9.78
N ALA A 126 5.49 12.66 10.26
CA ALA A 126 6.82 12.41 9.71
C ALA A 126 7.25 10.98 10.01
N TRP A 127 8.13 10.43 9.16
CA TRP A 127 8.68 9.09 9.33
C TRP A 127 10.08 9.01 8.74
N HIS A 128 10.85 8.00 9.19
CA HIS A 128 12.13 7.61 8.61
C HIS A 128 12.25 6.08 8.69
N GLY A 129 12.95 5.46 7.74
CA GLY A 129 13.12 4.01 7.72
C GLY A 129 13.34 3.44 6.32
N ASN A 130 13.43 2.11 6.24
CA ASN A 130 13.61 1.35 5.00
C ASN A 130 12.51 0.30 4.76
N TYR A 131 11.45 0.31 5.57
CA TYR A 131 10.26 -0.52 5.39
C TYR A 131 9.12 0.39 4.97
N VAL A 132 8.85 0.42 3.65
CA VAL A 132 8.06 1.47 3.00
C VAL A 132 7.19 0.88 1.88
N PRO A 133 6.02 1.48 1.61
CA PRO A 133 5.19 1.17 0.46
C PRO A 133 5.70 1.81 -0.84
#